data_AF-A0A2V8P6V5-F1
#
_entry.id   AF-A0A2V8P6V5-F1
#
_cell.length_a   1.000
_cell.length_b   1.000
_cell.length_c   1.000
_cell.angle_alpha   90.00
_cell.angle_beta   90.00
_cell.angle_gamma   90.00
#
_symmetry.space_group_name_H-M   'P 1'
#
loop_
_entity.id
_entity.type
_entity.pdbx_description
1 polymer ?
#
loop_
_entity_poly.entity_id
_entity_poly.type
_entity_poly.pdbx_seq_one_letter_code
_entity_poly.pdbx_strand_id
1 'polypeptide(L)'
;MTPDTSFNYGVVSPVECLNAGWAAIKDRYWLFVGITLVATLLGGAVPIVLIGPMMCGLYMCLLAKMRGEPIEFGLLFKGFDYFVPALVAAAFQIVPVLVLVMLGDVFFFAFTFAVMPPGRGESPPLIFWIGLAVFVIFAMIVSLVVHAIFLFAYPLIADRKLSGWEAIKTSSRAVLKNLGGIVGLILLNVGLGIVGFLCCFVGVYFVLPVTYAAYAAAYRQVFPESPMSFASSPPPPPASWAA
;
A
#
# COMPACT_ATOMS: atom_id res chain seq x y z
N MET A 1 10.41 -23.16 -11.72
CA MET A 1 10.24 -23.11 -10.25
C MET A 1 8.93 -22.39 -9.97
N THR A 2 7.99 -23.01 -9.26
CA THR A 2 6.76 -22.34 -8.81
C THR A 2 7.13 -21.25 -7.80
N PRO A 3 6.60 -20.03 -7.91
CA PRO A 3 6.95 -18.98 -6.98
C PRO A 3 6.42 -19.29 -5.56
N ASP A 4 7.21 -18.95 -4.54
CA ASP A 4 6.88 -19.21 -3.14
C ASP A 4 5.68 -18.37 -2.70
N THR A 5 4.58 -19.01 -2.31
CA THR A 5 3.38 -18.35 -1.78
C THR A 5 3.15 -18.63 -0.29
N SER A 6 4.14 -19.20 0.40
CA SER A 6 4.07 -19.46 1.84
C SER A 6 4.11 -18.15 2.64
N PHE A 7 3.36 -18.10 3.74
CA PHE A 7 3.29 -16.95 4.65
C PHE A 7 2.96 -17.37 6.07
N ASN A 8 3.30 -16.50 7.03
CA ASN A 8 3.07 -16.69 8.46
C ASN A 8 1.71 -16.16 8.91
N TYR A 9 1.21 -16.69 10.03
CA TYR A 9 -0.13 -16.42 10.58
C TYR A 9 -0.03 -15.71 11.92
N GLY A 10 -0.87 -14.69 12.15
CA GLY A 10 -0.95 -13.97 13.43
C GLY A 10 0.35 -13.25 13.85
N VAL A 11 1.25 -12.95 12.91
CA VAL A 11 2.59 -12.40 13.22
C VAL A 11 2.66 -10.87 13.19
N VAL A 12 1.61 -10.21 12.67
CA VAL A 12 1.63 -8.76 12.45
C VAL A 12 1.43 -8.01 13.76
N SER A 13 2.48 -7.32 14.20
CA SER A 13 2.45 -6.40 15.35
C SER A 13 2.44 -4.94 14.86
N PRO A 14 1.33 -4.17 15.02
CA PRO A 14 1.17 -2.85 14.41
C PRO A 14 2.27 -1.84 14.79
N VAL A 15 2.55 -1.73 16.09
CA VAL A 15 3.52 -0.76 16.63
C VAL A 15 4.94 -1.14 16.22
N GLU A 16 5.24 -2.45 16.21
CA GLU A 16 6.54 -2.95 15.77
C GLU A 16 6.74 -2.72 14.27
N CYS A 17 5.72 -2.92 13.43
CA CYS A 17 5.77 -2.61 12.00
C CYS A 17 6.09 -1.13 11.78
N LEU A 18 5.44 -0.23 12.54
CA LEU A 18 5.71 1.21 12.45
C LEU A 18 7.15 1.54 12.86
N ASN A 19 7.62 0.99 13.99
CA ASN A 19 8.97 1.22 14.48
C ASN A 19 10.04 0.65 13.54
N ALA A 20 9.84 -0.56 13.01
CA ALA A 20 10.72 -1.21 12.06
C ALA A 20 10.74 -0.44 10.72
N GLY A 21 9.57 0.00 10.23
CA GLY A 21 9.46 0.84 9.05
C GLY A 21 10.21 2.16 9.21
N TRP A 22 10.01 2.87 10.33
CA TRP A 22 10.75 4.10 10.64
C TRP A 22 12.25 3.86 10.74
N ALA A 23 12.67 2.80 11.43
CA ALA A 23 14.08 2.44 11.57
C ALA A 23 14.74 2.13 10.23
N ALA A 24 14.01 1.55 9.28
CA ALA A 24 14.50 1.21 7.94
C ALA A 24 14.77 2.44 7.07
N ILE A 25 13.99 3.52 7.21
CA ILE A 25 14.09 4.69 6.31
C ILE A 25 14.75 5.92 6.95
N LYS A 26 14.86 6.00 8.29
CA LYS A 26 15.29 7.23 9.00
C LYS A 26 16.64 7.79 8.55
N ASP A 27 17.58 6.95 8.13
CA ASP A 27 18.92 7.36 7.71
C ASP A 27 18.92 8.02 6.32
N ARG A 28 17.95 7.68 5.47
CA ARG A 28 17.74 8.27 4.14
C ARG A 28 16.31 8.78 3.96
N TYR A 29 15.76 9.38 5.02
CA TYR A 29 14.35 9.75 5.06
C TYR A 29 13.95 10.67 3.90
N TRP A 30 14.76 11.68 3.61
CA TRP A 30 14.51 12.63 2.52
C TRP A 30 14.50 11.99 1.13
N LEU A 31 15.30 10.94 0.92
CA LEU A 31 15.24 10.16 -0.32
C LEU A 31 13.89 9.46 -0.43
N PHE A 32 13.40 8.86 0.65
CA PHE A 32 12.10 8.20 0.66
C PHE A 32 10.93 9.17 0.53
N VAL A 33 11.02 10.39 1.08
CA VAL A 33 10.06 11.47 0.79
C VAL A 33 10.03 11.76 -0.72
N GLY A 34 11.18 11.89 -1.37
CA GLY A 34 11.25 12.10 -2.82
C GLY A 34 10.65 10.92 -3.62
N ILE A 35 11.01 9.68 -3.24
CA ILE A 35 10.51 8.47 -3.90
C ILE A 35 8.98 8.36 -3.76
N THR A 36 8.44 8.55 -2.56
CA THR A 36 6.99 8.43 -2.33
C THR A 36 6.21 9.56 -2.97
N LEU A 37 6.75 10.78 -2.96
CA LEU A 37 6.14 11.92 -3.64
C LEU A 37 6.03 11.64 -5.14
N VAL A 38 7.12 11.22 -5.78
CA VAL A 38 7.12 10.92 -7.22
C VAL A 38 6.24 9.72 -7.53
N ALA A 39 6.27 8.67 -6.70
CA ALA A 39 5.38 7.51 -6.87
C ALA A 39 3.90 7.89 -6.79
N THR A 40 3.55 8.75 -5.83
CA THR A 40 2.17 9.19 -5.62
C THR A 40 1.70 10.13 -6.73
N LEU A 41 2.51 11.12 -7.11
CA LEU A 41 2.15 12.09 -8.14
C LEU A 41 2.07 11.45 -9.54
N LEU A 42 3.08 10.66 -9.93
CA LEU A 42 3.06 9.98 -11.23
C LEU A 42 2.03 8.84 -11.26
N GLY A 43 1.91 8.08 -10.16
CA GLY A 43 0.91 7.03 -10.04
C GLY A 43 -0.51 7.58 -10.13
N GLY A 44 -0.77 8.75 -9.52
CA GLY A 44 -2.06 9.43 -9.54
C GLY A 44 -2.37 10.15 -10.86
N ALA A 45 -1.39 10.46 -11.70
CA ALA A 45 -1.61 11.15 -12.97
C ALA A 45 -2.40 10.28 -13.98
N VAL A 46 -2.13 8.97 -14.01
CA VAL A 46 -2.89 7.99 -14.79
C VAL A 46 -3.15 6.76 -13.91
N PRO A 47 -4.14 6.80 -13.01
CA PRO A 47 -4.28 5.85 -11.90
C PRO A 47 -4.29 4.39 -12.31
N ILE A 48 -4.96 4.02 -13.40
CA ILE A 48 -5.03 2.60 -13.82
C ILE A 48 -3.69 2.11 -14.36
N VAL A 49 -2.93 2.97 -15.05
CA VAL A 49 -1.75 2.58 -15.81
C VAL A 49 -0.47 2.71 -15.01
N LEU A 50 -0.32 3.79 -14.25
CA LEU A 50 0.94 4.16 -13.61
C LEU A 50 0.99 3.75 -12.13
N ILE A 51 -0.14 3.65 -11.42
CA ILE A 51 -0.12 3.34 -9.99
C ILE A 51 0.56 2.00 -9.71
N GLY A 52 0.29 0.97 -10.51
CA GLY A 52 0.82 -0.37 -10.30
C GLY A 52 2.34 -0.40 -10.36
N PRO A 53 2.95 -0.01 -11.50
CA PRO A 53 4.40 0.09 -11.65
C PRO A 53 5.05 0.98 -10.58
N MET A 54 4.44 2.15 -10.28
CA MET A 54 4.98 3.05 -9.25
C MET A 54 4.98 2.42 -7.86
N MET A 55 3.91 1.72 -7.49
CA MET A 55 3.80 1.02 -6.22
C MET A 55 4.78 -0.16 -6.14
N CYS A 56 4.95 -0.94 -7.21
CA CYS A 56 5.97 -1.98 -7.27
C CYS A 56 7.37 -1.39 -7.06
N GLY A 57 7.71 -0.30 -7.76
CA GLY A 57 9.01 0.37 -7.62
C GLY A 57 9.27 0.95 -6.23
N LEU A 58 8.24 1.54 -5.60
CA LEU A 58 8.32 2.02 -4.23
C LEU A 58 8.62 0.87 -3.25
N TYR A 59 7.91 -0.25 -3.38
CA TYR A 59 8.17 -1.43 -2.54
C TYR A 59 9.52 -2.07 -2.86
N MET A 60 10.00 -2.06 -4.10
CA MET A 60 11.37 -2.48 -4.41
C MET A 60 12.40 -1.66 -3.64
N CYS A 61 12.25 -0.33 -3.60
CA CYS A 61 13.15 0.56 -2.85
C CYS A 61 13.12 0.26 -1.34
N LEU A 62 11.92 0.08 -0.79
CA LEU A 62 11.75 -0.23 0.64
C LEU A 62 12.34 -1.60 1.00
N LEU A 63 12.04 -2.64 0.23
CA LEU A 63 12.50 -4.00 0.51
C LEU A 63 14.01 -4.15 0.31
N ALA A 64 14.58 -3.49 -0.70
CA ALA A 64 16.02 -3.41 -0.90
C ALA A 64 16.71 -2.67 0.27
N LYS A 65 16.12 -1.57 0.75
CA LYS A 65 16.64 -0.85 1.92
C LYS A 65 16.66 -1.73 3.17
N MET A 66 15.58 -2.48 3.39
CA MET A 66 15.48 -3.43 4.51
C MET A 66 16.48 -4.59 4.41
N ARG A 67 16.96 -4.94 3.21
CA ARG A 67 18.05 -5.90 2.99
C ARG A 67 19.46 -5.33 3.19
N GLY A 68 19.58 -4.03 3.43
CA GLY A 68 20.88 -3.35 3.47
C GLY A 68 21.49 -3.14 2.08
N GLU A 69 20.72 -3.29 1.00
CA GLU A 69 21.18 -3.01 -0.36
C GLU A 69 21.31 -1.50 -0.60
N PRO A 70 22.26 -1.06 -1.46
CA PRO A 70 22.37 0.34 -1.83
C PRO A 70 21.11 0.80 -2.59
N ILE A 71 20.58 1.96 -2.19
CA ILE A 71 19.36 2.53 -2.77
C ILE A 71 19.65 3.83 -3.49
N GLU A 72 19.17 3.89 -4.72
CA GLU A 72 19.18 5.06 -5.57
C GLU A 72 17.76 5.38 -6.04
N PHE A 73 17.51 6.66 -6.32
CA PHE A 73 16.20 7.12 -6.78
C PHE A 73 15.72 6.41 -8.05
N GLY A 74 16.64 6.06 -8.96
CA GLY A 74 16.32 5.38 -10.21
C GLY A 74 15.69 3.99 -10.03
N LEU A 75 15.90 3.34 -8.87
CA LEU A 75 15.31 2.03 -8.56
C LEU A 75 13.78 2.09 -8.57
N LEU A 76 13.19 3.25 -8.26
CA LEU A 76 11.75 3.48 -8.34
C LEU A 76 11.17 3.14 -9.71
N PHE A 77 11.87 3.47 -10.80
CA PHE A 77 11.39 3.22 -12.15
C PHE A 77 11.58 1.76 -12.60
N LYS A 78 12.32 0.93 -11.87
CA LYS A 78 12.36 -0.51 -12.15
C LYS A 78 11.04 -1.21 -11.87
N GLY A 79 10.10 -0.56 -11.18
CA GLY A 79 8.73 -1.06 -11.05
C GLY A 79 8.02 -1.26 -12.40
N PHE A 80 8.45 -0.57 -13.46
CA PHE A 80 7.94 -0.76 -14.82
C PHE A 80 8.33 -2.10 -15.45
N ASP A 81 9.36 -2.79 -14.95
CA ASP A 81 9.67 -4.16 -15.38
C ASP A 81 8.52 -5.12 -15.07
N TYR A 82 7.69 -4.79 -14.08
CA TYR A 82 6.51 -5.53 -13.67
C TYR A 82 5.20 -4.91 -14.18
N PHE A 83 5.26 -4.13 -15.27
CA PHE A 83 4.12 -3.35 -15.76
C PHE A 83 2.85 -4.19 -15.95
N VAL A 84 2.94 -5.34 -16.64
CA VAL A 84 1.75 -6.15 -16.95
C VAL A 84 1.12 -6.76 -15.69
N PRO A 85 1.86 -7.47 -14.80
CA PRO A 85 1.31 -7.94 -13.52
C PRO A 85 0.72 -6.82 -12.67
N ALA A 86 1.40 -5.67 -12.62
CA ALA A 86 0.99 -4.53 -11.81
C ALA A 86 -0.25 -3.82 -12.38
N LEU A 87 -0.38 -3.74 -13.72
CA LEU A 87 -1.56 -3.23 -14.42
C LEU A 87 -2.79 -4.11 -14.13
N VAL A 88 -2.61 -5.44 -14.17
CA VAL A 88 -3.67 -6.38 -13.79
C VAL A 88 -4.09 -6.14 -12.35
N ALA A 89 -3.12 -6.04 -11.42
CA ALA A 89 -3.44 -5.76 -10.02
C ALA A 89 -4.17 -4.43 -9.83
N ALA A 90 -3.72 -3.36 -10.49
CA ALA A 90 -4.34 -2.04 -10.44
C ALA A 90 -5.76 -2.05 -11.03
N ALA A 91 -5.99 -2.74 -12.15
CA ALA A 91 -7.32 -2.86 -12.74
C ALA A 91 -8.31 -3.56 -11.80
N PHE A 92 -7.90 -4.67 -11.18
CA PHE A 92 -8.73 -5.38 -10.19
C PHE A 92 -8.95 -4.57 -8.91
N GLN A 93 -8.04 -3.67 -8.56
CA GLN A 93 -8.20 -2.78 -7.41
C GLN A 93 -9.14 -1.62 -7.75
N ILE A 94 -8.90 -0.93 -8.86
CA ILE A 94 -9.52 0.36 -9.18
C ILE A 94 -10.90 0.18 -9.82
N VAL A 95 -11.07 -0.74 -10.77
CA VAL A 95 -12.33 -0.84 -11.53
C VAL A 95 -13.51 -1.17 -10.61
N PRO A 96 -13.45 -2.16 -9.70
CA PRO A 96 -14.55 -2.44 -8.79
C PRO A 96 -14.83 -1.28 -7.82
N VAL A 97 -13.77 -0.65 -7.28
CA VAL A 97 -13.93 0.52 -6.39
C VAL A 97 -14.60 1.66 -7.14
N LEU A 98 -14.15 1.96 -8.36
CA LEU A 98 -14.72 3.02 -9.20
C LEU A 98 -16.20 2.77 -9.46
N VAL A 99 -16.59 1.54 -9.83
CA VAL A 99 -18.00 1.19 -10.04
C VAL A 99 -18.81 1.35 -8.74
N LEU A 100 -18.32 0.84 -7.61
CA LEU A 100 -19.02 0.94 -6.33
C LEU A 100 -19.18 2.38 -5.86
N VAL A 101 -18.12 3.20 -6.01
CA VAL A 101 -18.14 4.62 -5.66
C VAL A 101 -19.10 5.37 -6.58
N MET A 102 -19.03 5.17 -7.90
CA MET A 102 -19.95 5.80 -8.86
C MET A 102 -21.41 5.45 -8.58
N LEU A 103 -21.72 4.18 -8.26
CA LEU A 103 -23.07 3.77 -7.88
C LEU A 103 -23.51 4.43 -6.56
N GLY A 104 -22.60 4.51 -5.59
CA GLY A 104 -22.81 5.22 -4.34
C GLY A 104 -23.08 6.70 -4.55
N ASP A 105 -22.31 7.36 -5.41
CA ASP A 105 -22.45 8.78 -5.75
C ASP A 105 -23.80 9.03 -6.44
N VAL A 106 -24.20 8.20 -7.40
CA VAL A 106 -25.51 8.29 -8.06
C VAL A 106 -26.64 8.19 -7.03
N PHE A 107 -26.55 7.22 -6.10
CA PHE A 107 -27.53 7.07 -5.03
C PHE A 107 -27.53 8.29 -4.09
N PHE A 108 -26.36 8.79 -3.70
CA PHE A 108 -26.20 9.93 -2.83
C PHE A 108 -26.73 11.23 -3.46
N PHE A 109 -26.47 11.45 -4.75
CA PHE A 109 -27.01 12.59 -5.50
C PHE A 109 -28.53 12.49 -5.62
N ALA A 110 -29.08 11.32 -5.97
CA ALA A 110 -30.53 11.12 -6.03
C ALA A 110 -31.19 11.38 -4.66
N PHE A 111 -30.59 10.88 -3.58
CA PHE A 111 -31.01 11.17 -2.21
C PHE A 111 -30.97 12.68 -1.91
N THR A 112 -29.89 13.36 -2.27
CA THR A 112 -29.72 14.80 -2.06
C THR A 112 -30.80 15.60 -2.80
N PHE A 113 -31.08 15.28 -4.06
CA PHE A 113 -32.16 15.92 -4.83
C PHE A 113 -33.55 15.68 -4.23
N ALA A 114 -33.78 14.51 -3.63
CA ALA A 114 -35.06 14.19 -3.01
C ALA A 114 -35.31 14.92 -1.68
N VAL A 115 -34.25 15.28 -0.94
CA VAL A 115 -34.36 15.90 0.39
C VAL A 115 -34.05 17.39 0.43
N MET A 116 -33.48 17.97 -0.64
CA MET A 116 -33.13 19.39 -0.66
C MET A 116 -34.38 20.28 -0.88
N PRO A 117 -34.58 21.32 -0.04
CA PRO A 117 -35.67 22.26 -0.23
C PRO A 117 -35.52 23.04 -1.54
N PRO A 118 -36.63 23.37 -2.23
CA PRO A 118 -36.59 24.16 -3.46
C PRO A 118 -36.27 25.65 -3.24
N GLY A 119 -36.34 26.14 -2.00
CA GLY A 119 -36.09 27.54 -1.64
C GLY A 119 -34.59 27.89 -1.54
N ARG A 120 -34.16 28.96 -2.21
CA ARG A 120 -32.81 29.51 -2.04
C ARG A 120 -32.67 30.12 -0.64
N GLY A 121 -31.69 29.65 0.12
CA GLY A 121 -31.34 30.18 1.45
C GLY A 121 -31.82 29.35 2.63
N GLU A 122 -32.57 28.26 2.39
CA GLU A 122 -32.89 27.29 3.44
C GLU A 122 -31.68 26.39 3.71
N SER A 123 -31.36 26.21 5.00
CA SER A 123 -30.31 25.28 5.42
C SER A 123 -30.71 23.83 5.12
N PRO A 124 -29.79 22.95 4.70
CA PRO A 124 -30.09 21.54 4.48
C PRO A 124 -30.72 20.89 5.73
N PRO A 125 -31.76 20.05 5.58
CA PRO A 125 -32.43 19.39 6.71
C PRO A 125 -31.49 18.40 7.41
N LEU A 126 -31.76 18.06 8.68
CA LEU A 126 -30.94 17.12 9.47
C LEU A 126 -30.71 15.78 8.75
N ILE A 127 -31.71 15.28 8.04
CA ILE A 127 -31.64 14.02 7.27
C ILE A 127 -30.52 14.05 6.21
N PHE A 128 -30.23 15.22 5.63
CA PHE A 128 -29.13 15.38 4.68
C PHE A 128 -27.77 15.12 5.34
N TRP A 129 -27.54 15.71 6.52
CA TRP A 129 -26.27 15.54 7.24
C TRP A 129 -26.07 14.11 7.73
N ILE A 130 -27.14 13.44 8.18
CA ILE A 130 -27.11 12.02 8.52
C ILE A 130 -26.78 11.19 7.29
N GLY A 131 -27.45 11.45 6.15
CA GLY A 131 -27.20 10.76 4.90
C GLY A 131 -25.76 10.96 4.40
N LEU A 132 -25.23 12.18 4.48
CA LEU A 132 -23.84 12.49 4.15
C LEU A 132 -22.86 11.73 5.05
N ALA A 133 -23.08 11.75 6.37
CA ALA A 133 -22.21 11.03 7.31
C ALA A 133 -22.21 9.51 7.03
N VAL A 134 -23.38 8.91 6.81
CA VAL A 134 -23.52 7.49 6.46
C VAL A 134 -22.80 7.19 5.14
N PHE A 135 -22.99 8.03 4.13
CA PHE A 135 -22.33 7.87 2.83
C PHE A 135 -20.80 7.93 2.94
N VAL A 136 -20.26 8.93 3.65
CA VAL A 136 -18.81 9.09 3.87
C VAL A 136 -18.24 7.91 4.64
N ILE A 137 -18.91 7.46 5.71
CA ILE A 137 -18.46 6.31 6.50
C ILE A 137 -18.48 5.04 5.65
N PHE A 138 -19.53 4.82 4.86
CA PHE A 138 -19.64 3.68 3.96
C PHE A 138 -18.49 3.68 2.92
N ALA A 139 -18.28 4.80 2.24
CA ALA A 139 -17.21 4.94 1.25
C ALA A 139 -15.81 4.74 1.87
N MET A 140 -15.61 5.25 3.09
CA MET A 140 -14.37 5.06 3.85
C MET A 140 -14.16 3.58 4.18
N ILE A 141 -15.17 2.87 4.68
CA ILE A 141 -15.08 1.44 5.00
C ILE A 141 -14.76 0.61 3.74
N VAL A 142 -15.47 0.84 2.64
CA VAL A 142 -15.22 0.15 1.36
C VAL A 142 -13.77 0.36 0.92
N SER A 143 -13.29 1.61 0.98
CA SER A 143 -11.92 1.96 0.59
C SER A 143 -10.87 1.27 1.48
N LEU A 144 -11.09 1.23 2.79
CA LEU A 144 -10.20 0.55 3.74
C LEU A 144 -10.17 -0.97 3.54
N VAL A 145 -11.34 -1.59 3.28
CA VAL A 145 -11.43 -3.02 3.00
C VAL A 145 -10.68 -3.38 1.72
N VAL A 146 -10.86 -2.61 0.64
CA VAL A 146 -10.12 -2.85 -0.60
C VAL A 146 -8.63 -2.61 -0.39
N HIS A 147 -8.23 -1.54 0.29
CA HIS A 147 -6.82 -1.30 0.61
C HIS A 147 -6.21 -2.48 1.38
N ALA A 148 -6.91 -3.03 2.37
CA ALA A 148 -6.45 -4.19 3.13
C ALA A 148 -6.26 -5.42 2.23
N ILE A 149 -7.21 -5.73 1.34
CA ILE A 149 -7.13 -6.89 0.43
C ILE A 149 -5.89 -6.79 -0.48
N PHE A 150 -5.57 -5.59 -0.98
CA PHE A 150 -4.47 -5.34 -1.91
C PHE A 150 -3.15 -4.95 -1.25
N LEU A 151 -3.12 -4.87 0.08
CA LEU A 151 -1.99 -4.36 0.86
C LEU A 151 -0.65 -4.99 0.47
N PHE A 152 -0.64 -6.31 0.25
CA PHE A 152 0.56 -7.07 -0.12
C PHE A 152 0.65 -7.41 -1.61
N ALA A 153 -0.29 -6.98 -2.45
CA ALA A 153 -0.29 -7.35 -3.87
C ALA A 153 0.94 -6.80 -4.61
N TYR A 154 1.21 -5.50 -4.50
CA TYR A 154 2.37 -4.87 -5.15
C TYR A 154 3.75 -5.36 -4.65
N PRO A 155 4.00 -5.50 -3.32
CA PRO A 155 5.27 -6.07 -2.88
C PRO A 155 5.41 -7.53 -3.29
N LEU A 156 4.35 -8.34 -3.31
CA LEU A 156 4.40 -9.72 -3.82
C LEU A 156 4.77 -9.80 -5.30
N ILE A 157 4.26 -8.88 -6.13
CA ILE A 157 4.64 -8.78 -7.55
C ILE A 157 6.12 -8.43 -7.67
N ALA A 158 6.58 -7.42 -6.92
CA ALA A 158 7.95 -6.92 -7.01
C ALA A 158 9.01 -7.89 -6.45
N ASP A 159 8.71 -8.54 -5.32
CA ASP A 159 9.66 -9.34 -4.55
C ASP A 159 9.62 -10.82 -4.95
N ARG A 160 8.42 -11.39 -5.10
CA ARG A 160 8.21 -12.80 -5.43
C ARG A 160 7.88 -13.06 -6.89
N LYS A 161 7.85 -12.00 -7.73
CA LYS A 161 7.62 -12.07 -9.18
C LYS A 161 6.31 -12.78 -9.54
N LEU A 162 5.29 -12.63 -8.69
CA LEU A 162 3.97 -13.22 -8.92
C LEU A 162 3.24 -12.54 -10.08
N SER A 163 2.38 -13.29 -10.76
CA SER A 163 1.38 -12.69 -11.66
C SER A 163 0.40 -11.83 -10.86
N GLY A 164 -0.21 -10.83 -11.50
CA GLY A 164 -1.11 -9.89 -10.80
C GLY A 164 -2.25 -10.59 -10.06
N TRP A 165 -2.87 -11.60 -10.68
CA TRP A 165 -3.94 -12.37 -10.06
C TRP A 165 -3.47 -13.24 -8.88
N GLU A 166 -2.32 -13.89 -9.01
CA GLU A 166 -1.76 -14.71 -7.91
C GLU A 166 -1.33 -13.86 -6.73
N ALA A 167 -0.81 -12.66 -6.99
CA ALA A 167 -0.48 -11.68 -5.97
C ALA A 167 -1.71 -11.24 -5.18
N ILE A 168 -2.83 -10.93 -5.86
CA ILE A 168 -4.09 -10.57 -5.19
C ILE A 168 -4.60 -11.72 -4.31
N LYS A 169 -4.68 -12.95 -4.85
CA LYS A 169 -5.16 -14.11 -4.10
C LYS A 169 -4.26 -14.45 -2.89
N THR A 170 -2.97 -14.21 -3.03
CA THR A 170 -2.02 -14.48 -1.94
C THR A 170 -2.07 -13.37 -0.89
N SER A 171 -2.16 -12.11 -1.32
CA SER A 171 -2.39 -10.95 -0.45
C SER A 171 -3.67 -11.10 0.37
N SER A 172 -4.80 -11.40 -0.28
CA SER A 172 -6.10 -11.53 0.40
C SER A 172 -6.10 -12.64 1.45
N ARG A 173 -5.54 -13.81 1.12
CA ARG A 173 -5.38 -14.91 2.07
C ARG A 173 -4.49 -14.53 3.24
N ALA A 174 -3.35 -13.90 2.98
CA ALA A 174 -2.41 -13.49 4.01
C ALA A 174 -3.01 -12.45 4.97
N VAL A 175 -3.77 -11.49 4.43
CA VAL A 175 -4.48 -10.46 5.21
C VAL A 175 -5.57 -11.07 6.08
N LEU A 176 -6.40 -11.96 5.53
CA LEU A 176 -7.45 -12.65 6.30
C LEU A 176 -6.88 -13.49 7.46
N LYS A 177 -5.68 -14.04 7.27
CA LYS A 177 -4.97 -14.83 8.28
C LYS A 177 -4.19 -14.01 9.31
N ASN A 178 -4.05 -12.70 9.08
CA ASN A 178 -3.38 -11.74 9.96
C ASN A 178 -4.30 -10.54 10.30
N LEU A 179 -5.63 -10.74 10.26
CA LEU A 179 -6.61 -9.65 10.19
C LEU A 179 -6.49 -8.67 11.36
N GLY A 180 -6.36 -9.15 12.59
CA GLY A 180 -6.25 -8.28 13.77
C GLY A 180 -5.04 -7.34 13.72
N GLY A 181 -3.87 -7.87 13.38
CA GLY A 181 -2.64 -7.08 13.25
C GLY A 181 -2.69 -6.11 12.07
N ILE A 182 -3.24 -6.53 10.93
CA ILE A 182 -3.38 -5.67 9.75
C ILE A 182 -4.37 -4.55 9.99
N VAL A 183 -5.53 -4.83 10.59
CA VAL A 183 -6.52 -3.80 10.97
C VAL A 183 -5.90 -2.83 11.96
N GLY A 184 -5.20 -3.31 12.98
CA GLY A 184 -4.48 -2.44 13.93
C GLY A 184 -3.45 -1.53 13.25
N LEU A 185 -2.70 -2.06 12.28
CA LEU A 185 -1.71 -1.29 11.52
C LEU A 185 -2.35 -0.25 10.60
N ILE A 186 -3.46 -0.59 9.93
CA ILE A 186 -4.22 0.35 9.11
C ILE A 186 -4.78 1.47 9.98
N LEU A 187 -5.39 1.15 11.12
CA LEU A 187 -5.92 2.16 12.05
C LEU A 187 -4.82 3.08 12.61
N LEU A 188 -3.65 2.53 12.93
CA LEU A 188 -2.50 3.31 13.37
C LEU A 188 -2.04 4.29 12.28
N ASN A 189 -1.96 3.83 11.03
CA ASN A 189 -1.61 4.68 9.89
C ASN A 189 -2.69 5.70 9.53
N VAL A 190 -3.97 5.37 9.70
CA VAL A 190 -5.08 6.34 9.57
C VAL A 190 -4.93 7.45 10.61
N GLY A 191 -4.62 7.10 11.86
CA GLY A 191 -4.32 8.08 12.92
C GLY A 191 -3.16 9.01 12.55
N LEU A 192 -2.04 8.44 12.07
CA LEU A 192 -0.90 9.23 11.58
C LEU A 192 -1.28 10.12 10.38
N GLY A 193 -2.10 9.61 9.48
CA GLY A 193 -2.61 10.36 8.33
C GLY A 193 -3.46 11.57 8.75
N ILE A 194 -4.32 11.41 9.78
CA ILE A 194 -5.10 12.51 10.36
C ILE A 194 -4.16 13.57 10.96
N VAL A 195 -3.14 13.17 11.71
CA VAL A 195 -2.14 14.12 12.25
C VAL A 195 -1.45 14.87 11.11
N GLY A 196 -1.00 14.16 10.07
CA GLY A 196 -0.38 14.77 8.89
C GLY A 196 -1.32 15.72 8.15
N PHE A 197 -2.61 15.39 8.07
CA PHE A 197 -3.62 16.24 7.46
C PHE A 197 -3.85 17.53 8.23
N LEU A 198 -3.94 17.44 9.56
CA LEU A 198 -4.10 18.60 10.46
C LEU A 198 -2.89 19.55 10.41
N CYS A 199 -1.71 19.06 10.02
CA CYS A 199 -0.54 19.88 9.71
C CYS A 199 -0.61 20.51 8.29
N CYS A 200 -1.70 21.25 8.02
CA CYS A 200 -1.91 22.03 6.79
C CYS A 200 -1.83 21.24 5.47
N PHE A 201 -2.28 19.97 5.44
CA PHE A 201 -2.21 19.05 4.29
C PHE A 201 -0.80 18.65 3.83
N VAL A 202 0.21 19.51 4.01
CA VAL A 202 1.61 19.23 3.65
C VAL A 202 2.17 18.09 4.52
N GLY A 203 1.73 18.00 5.78
CA GLY A 203 2.15 16.95 6.71
C GLY A 203 1.90 15.52 6.19
N VAL A 204 0.89 15.31 5.35
CA VAL A 204 0.57 13.98 4.80
C VAL A 204 1.75 13.42 4.00
N TYR A 205 2.43 14.24 3.20
CA TYR A 205 3.56 13.79 2.37
C TYR A 205 4.77 13.34 3.20
N PHE A 206 4.93 13.86 4.41
CA PHE A 206 5.94 13.42 5.36
C PHE A 206 5.55 12.12 6.08
N VAL A 207 4.26 11.87 6.25
CA VAL A 207 3.75 10.63 6.84
C VAL A 207 3.79 9.46 5.85
N LEU A 208 3.53 9.70 4.56
CA LEU A 208 3.51 8.66 3.51
C LEU A 208 4.73 7.71 3.50
N PRO A 209 6.00 8.17 3.52
CA PRO A 209 7.14 7.24 3.56
C PRO A 209 7.15 6.37 4.81
N VAL A 210 6.70 6.89 5.94
CA VAL A 210 6.58 6.11 7.18
C VAL A 210 5.49 5.05 7.04
N THR A 211 4.33 5.40 6.47
CA THR A 211 3.23 4.47 6.23
C THR A 211 3.63 3.33 5.29
N TYR A 212 4.23 3.63 4.14
CA TYR A 212 4.66 2.58 3.21
C TYR A 212 5.79 1.73 3.78
N ALA A 213 6.71 2.30 4.55
CA ALA A 213 7.75 1.53 5.24
C ALA A 213 7.16 0.61 6.31
N ALA A 214 6.12 1.05 7.03
CA ALA A 214 5.41 0.21 7.99
C ALA A 214 4.69 -0.97 7.31
N TYR A 215 4.10 -0.75 6.13
CA TYR A 215 3.52 -1.84 5.33
C TYR A 215 4.58 -2.78 4.76
N ALA A 216 5.75 -2.27 4.37
CA ALA A 216 6.88 -3.11 3.96
C ALA A 216 7.41 -3.96 5.13
N ALA A 217 7.45 -3.41 6.35
CA ALA A 217 7.77 -4.16 7.56
C ALA A 217 6.74 -5.26 7.86
N ALA A 218 5.45 -4.95 7.77
CA ALA A 218 4.40 -5.96 7.89
C ALA A 218 4.50 -7.05 6.82
N TYR A 219 4.83 -6.66 5.58
CA TYR A 219 5.09 -7.60 4.50
C TYR A 219 6.22 -8.57 4.85
N ARG A 220 7.33 -8.09 5.43
CA ARG A 220 8.44 -8.97 5.86
C ARG A 220 8.09 -9.90 7.02
N GLN A 221 7.24 -9.47 7.96
CA GLN A 221 6.75 -10.34 9.03
C GLN A 221 5.90 -11.48 8.46
N VAL A 222 5.00 -11.16 7.52
CA VAL A 222 4.08 -12.13 6.89
C VAL A 222 4.80 -13.01 5.87
N PHE A 223 5.74 -12.46 5.11
CA PHE A 223 6.49 -13.10 4.02
C PHE A 223 8.01 -12.97 4.28
N PRO A 224 8.59 -13.84 5.13
CA PRO A 224 10.03 -13.84 5.37
C PRO A 224 10.83 -14.14 4.10
N GLU A 225 12.11 -13.79 4.12
CA GLU A 225 13.04 -14.18 3.05
C GLU A 225 13.26 -15.69 3.05
N SER A 226 13.24 -16.29 1.86
CA SER A 226 13.60 -17.70 1.72
C SER A 226 15.09 -17.88 2.10
N PRO A 227 15.45 -18.90 2.92
CA PRO A 227 16.82 -19.15 3.37
C PRO A 227 17.87 -19.29 2.24
N MET A 228 17.44 -19.64 1.02
CA MET A 228 18.34 -19.78 -0.15
C MET A 228 18.97 -18.46 -0.63
N SER A 229 18.43 -17.30 -0.25
CA SER A 229 19.03 -15.98 -0.53
C SER A 229 20.45 -15.84 0.06
N PHE A 230 20.68 -16.44 1.24
CA PHE A 230 21.96 -16.42 1.95
C PHE A 230 23.08 -17.21 1.27
N ALA A 231 22.76 -18.10 0.32
CA ALA A 231 23.73 -18.98 -0.34
C ALA A 231 24.46 -18.32 -1.53
N SER A 232 24.22 -17.04 -1.80
CA SER A 232 24.86 -16.28 -2.89
C SER A 232 26.23 -15.69 -2.53
N SER A 233 26.73 -15.90 -1.30
CA SER A 233 28.15 -15.70 -1.04
C SER A 233 28.94 -16.84 -1.69
N PRO A 234 29.90 -16.55 -2.61
CA PRO A 234 30.72 -17.61 -3.17
C PRO A 234 31.46 -18.33 -2.03
N PRO A 235 31.63 -19.66 -2.10
CA PRO A 235 32.38 -20.40 -1.10
C PRO A 235 33.78 -19.78 -0.96
N PRO A 236 34.34 -19.73 0.26
CA PRO A 236 35.70 -19.23 0.44
C PRO A 236 36.64 -19.97 -0.51
N PRO A 237 37.59 -19.26 -1.16
CA PRO A 237 38.49 -19.89 -2.11
C PRO A 237 39.21 -21.07 -1.43
N PRO A 238 39.41 -22.19 -2.15
CA PRO A 238 40.10 -23.35 -1.60
C PRO A 238 41.43 -22.94 -0.98
N ALA A 239 41.77 -23.47 0.19
CA ALA A 239 43.04 -23.22 0.88
C ALA A 239 44.27 -23.54 0.01
N SER A 240 44.11 -24.29 -1.09
CA SER A 240 45.13 -24.58 -2.09
C SER A 240 45.53 -23.40 -2.97
N TRP A 241 44.86 -22.24 -2.85
CA TRP A 241 45.18 -21.04 -3.62
C TRP A 241 46.11 -20.08 -2.86
N ALA A 242 46.49 -20.44 -1.63
CA ALA A 242 47.39 -19.69 -0.75
C ALA A 242 48.82 -20.27 -0.69
N ALA A 243 49.21 -21.11 -1.66
CA ALA A 243 50.53 -21.74 -1.76
C ALA A 243 51.31 -21.20 -2.97
#